data_AF-A0A661QXT5-F1
#
_entry.id   AF-A0A661QXT5-F1
#
_cell.length_a   1.000
_cell.length_b   1.000
_cell.length_c   1.000
_cell.angle_alpha   90.00
_cell.angle_beta   90.00
_cell.angle_gamma   90.00
#
_symmetry.space_group_name_H-M   'P 1'
#
loop_
_entity.id
_entity.type
_entity.pdbx_description
1 polymer ?
#
loop_
_entity_poly.entity_id
_entity_poly.type
_entity_poly.pdbx_seq_one_letter_code
_entity_poly.pdbx_strand_id
1 'polypeptide(L)' 'MGDIKMTGEIRTDYDCEVVGLPAGRWGEAVFKVDDQDIVLEISVEKDVIVALMAGDNSVWKGTLEGFKKLLRGEIKGR' A
#
# COMPACT_ATOMS: atom_id res chain seq x y z
N MET A 1 10.17 -16.24 -23.51
CA MET A 1 9.45 -15.52 -22.45
C MET A 1 9.75 -14.06 -22.67
N GLY A 2 8.73 -13.21 -22.89
CA GLY A 2 8.97 -11.77 -22.82
C GLY A 2 9.43 -11.41 -21.41
N ASP A 3 10.29 -10.41 -21.29
CA ASP A 3 10.75 -9.96 -19.98
C ASP A 3 9.56 -9.39 -19.19
N ILE A 4 9.24 -9.99 -18.04
CA ILE A 4 8.24 -9.46 -17.12
C ILE A 4 8.72 -8.08 -16.67
N LYS A 5 7.93 -7.03 -16.88
CA LYS A 5 8.30 -5.66 -16.52
C LYS A 5 7.52 -5.20 -15.29
N MET A 6 8.22 -4.54 -14.38
CA MET A 6 7.65 -3.98 -13.16
C MET A 6 8.02 -2.50 -13.03
N THR A 7 7.08 -1.69 -12.57
CA THR A 7 7.32 -0.31 -12.12
C THR A 7 6.83 -0.15 -10.69
N GLY A 8 7.54 0.66 -9.90
CA GLY A 8 7.15 1.04 -8.54
C GLY A 8 7.00 2.55 -8.43
N GLU A 9 5.98 3.00 -7.71
CA GLU A 9 5.70 4.40 -7.45
C GLU A 9 5.36 4.59 -5.96
N ILE A 10 5.84 5.67 -5.36
CA ILE A 10 5.40 6.11 -4.03
C ILE A 10 4.68 7.45 -4.21
N ARG A 11 3.47 7.54 -3.68
CA ARG A 11 2.67 8.78 -3.66
C ARG A 11 2.43 9.18 -2.21
N THR A 12 2.45 10.48 -1.94
CA THR A 12 2.22 11.05 -0.60
C THR A 12 1.26 12.22 -0.68
N ASP A 13 0.76 12.66 0.47
CA ASP A 13 -0.08 13.87 0.57
C ASP A 13 0.69 15.17 0.26
N TYR A 14 2.00 15.06 0.08
CA TYR A 14 2.85 16.07 -0.53
C TYR A 14 3.34 15.61 -1.90
N ASP A 15 3.36 16.52 -2.88
CA ASP A 15 4.09 16.34 -4.14
C ASP A 15 5.59 16.46 -3.88
N CYS A 16 6.27 15.35 -3.61
CA CYS A 16 7.71 15.36 -3.34
C CYS A 16 8.45 14.37 -4.24
N GLU A 17 9.56 14.85 -4.80
CA GLU A 17 10.50 14.04 -5.56
C GLU A 17 11.57 13.48 -4.60
N VAL A 18 11.67 12.16 -4.50
CA VAL A 18 12.81 11.40 -3.92
C VAL A 18 12.79 11.15 -2.38
N VAL A 19 13.47 10.06 -1.98
CA VAL A 19 13.50 9.32 -0.70
C VAL A 19 13.42 10.16 0.58
N GLY A 20 12.61 9.71 1.54
CA GLY A 20 12.31 10.46 2.78
C GLY A 20 11.14 11.43 2.61
N LEU A 21 10.27 11.13 1.64
CA LEU A 21 9.09 11.90 1.26
C LEU A 21 8.35 12.39 2.52
N PRO A 22 8.19 13.72 2.71
CA PRO A 22 7.39 14.21 3.81
C PRO A 22 5.96 13.74 3.59
N ALA A 23 5.51 12.79 4.40
CA ALA A 23 4.13 12.40 4.48
C ALA A 23 3.57 13.01 5.76
N GLY A 24 2.52 13.81 5.64
CA GLY A 24 1.83 14.36 6.79
C GLY A 24 0.98 13.29 7.45
N ARG A 25 0.05 12.74 6.67
CA ARG A 25 -0.97 11.79 7.13
C ARG A 25 -1.29 10.69 6.14
N TRP A 26 -0.72 10.67 4.94
CA TRP A 26 -1.05 9.66 3.94
C TRP A 26 0.12 9.38 3.00
N GLY A 27 0.28 8.11 2.63
CA GLY A 27 1.13 7.70 1.52
C GLY A 27 0.79 6.30 1.04
N GLU A 28 1.00 6.05 -0.25
CA GLU A 28 0.80 4.75 -0.87
C GLU A 28 1.99 4.31 -1.72
N ALA A 29 2.23 3.00 -1.72
CA ALA A 29 3.18 2.34 -2.61
C ALA A 29 2.42 1.53 -3.65
N VAL A 30 2.61 1.88 -4.92
CA VAL A 30 1.98 1.22 -6.07
C VAL A 30 3.03 0.39 -6.78
N PHE A 31 2.77 -0.90 -6.96
CA PHE A 31 3.58 -1.78 -7.80
C PHE A 31 2.73 -2.23 -8.98
N LYS A 32 3.22 -1.99 -10.20
CA LYS A 32 2.58 -2.44 -11.44
C LYS A 32 3.46 -3.50 -12.11
N VAL A 33 2.87 -4.62 -12.48
CA VAL A 33 3.51 -5.72 -13.21
C VAL A 33 2.65 -6.05 -14.42
N ASP A 34 3.15 -5.74 -15.61
CA ASP A 34 2.36 -5.76 -16.86
C ASP A 34 1.01 -4.99 -16.69
N ASP A 35 -0.12 -5.67 -16.85
CA ASP A 35 -1.48 -5.09 -16.71
C ASP A 35 -2.08 -5.24 -15.29
N GLN A 36 -1.29 -5.67 -14.31
CA GLN A 36 -1.72 -5.88 -12.92
C GLN A 36 -1.08 -4.85 -12.00
N ASP A 37 -1.79 -4.50 -10.93
CA ASP A 37 -1.22 -3.71 -9.84
C ASP A 37 -1.66 -4.14 -8.45
N ILE A 38 -0.79 -3.79 -7.49
CA ILE A 38 -1.04 -3.90 -6.07
C ILE A 38 -0.64 -2.59 -5.42
N VAL A 39 -1.50 -2.09 -4.52
CA VAL A 39 -1.26 -0.85 -3.80
C VAL A 39 -1.30 -1.11 -2.30
N LEU A 40 -0.30 -0.59 -1.59
CA LEU A 40 -0.26 -0.52 -0.13
C LEU A 40 -0.41 0.94 0.29
N GLU A 41 -1.56 1.29 0.83
CA GLU A 41 -1.83 2.60 1.40
C GLU A 41 -1.61 2.57 2.92
N ILE A 42 -0.99 3.62 3.45
CA ILE A 42 -0.87 3.90 4.88
C ILE A 42 -1.40 5.31 5.13
N SER A 43 -2.35 5.43 6.03
CA SER A 43 -2.87 6.73 6.48
C SER A 43 -2.87 6.85 8.00
N VAL A 44 -2.65 8.07 8.49
CA VAL A 44 -2.59 8.43 9.90
C VAL A 44 -3.78 9.35 10.19
N GLU A 45 -4.80 8.79 10.81
CA GLU A 45 -5.97 9.52 11.28
C GLU A 45 -5.94 9.64 12.82
N LYS A 46 -6.94 9.10 13.51
CA LYS A 46 -6.88 8.83 14.97
C LYS A 46 -5.99 7.61 15.27
N ASP A 47 -5.98 6.65 14.35
CA ASP A 47 -5.17 5.43 14.36
C ASP A 47 -4.40 5.32 13.03
N VAL A 48 -3.34 4.51 13.00
CA VAL A 48 -2.65 4.17 11.74
C VAL A 48 -3.45 3.10 11.01
N ILE A 49 -3.95 3.46 9.83
CA ILE A 49 -4.73 2.60 8.95
C ILE A 49 -3.85 2.13 7.80
N VAL A 50 -4.01 0.86 7.45
CA VAL A 50 -3.37 0.23 6.31
C VAL A 50 -4.45 -0.32 5.40
N ALA A 51 -4.32 -0.08 4.10
CA ALA A 51 -5.18 -0.68 3.08
C ALA A 51 -4.34 -1.35 1.98
N LEU A 52 -4.83 -2.51 1.52
CA LEU A 52 -4.29 -3.23 0.38
C LEU A 52 -5.32 -3.20 -0.75
N MET A 53 -4.89 -2.76 -1.92
CA MET A 53 -5.71 -2.73 -3.13
C MET A 53 -5.13 -3.67 -4.18
N ALA A 54 -6.00 -4.41 -4.86
CA ALA A 54 -5.66 -5.24 -6.01
C ALA A 54 -6.53 -4.78 -7.19
N GLY A 55 -5.92 -4.08 -8.16
CA GLY A 55 -6.68 -3.26 -9.10
C GLY A 55 -7.39 -2.11 -8.37
N ASP A 56 -8.58 -1.78 -8.85
CA ASP A 56 -9.40 -0.68 -8.32
C ASP A 56 -10.09 -0.99 -6.97
N ASN A 57 -9.91 -2.21 -6.42
CA ASN A 57 -10.63 -2.66 -5.24
C ASN A 57 -9.70 -2.82 -4.03
N SER A 58 -10.08 -2.20 -2.91
CA SER A 58 -9.49 -2.50 -1.60
C SER A 58 -9.88 -3.92 -1.17
N VAL A 59 -8.92 -4.84 -1.18
CA VAL A 59 -9.11 -6.23 -0.73
C VAL A 59 -8.94 -6.39 0.77
N TRP A 60 -8.23 -5.47 1.43
CA TRP A 60 -8.10 -5.46 2.89
C TRP A 60 -7.91 -4.04 3.42
N LYS A 61 -8.55 -3.71 4.55
CA LYS A 61 -8.36 -2.44 5.26
C LYS A 61 -8.50 -2.66 6.77
N GLY A 62 -7.58 -2.11 7.55
CA GLY A 62 -7.57 -2.25 9.00
C GLY A 62 -6.49 -1.41 9.68
N THR A 63 -6.32 -1.58 10.99
CA THR A 63 -5.23 -0.90 11.71
C THR A 63 -3.87 -1.52 11.39
N LEU A 64 -2.78 -0.79 11.62
CA LEU A 64 -1.42 -1.31 11.49
C LEU A 64 -1.19 -2.58 12.33
N GLU A 65 -1.73 -2.62 13.54
CA GLU A 65 -1.66 -3.83 14.38
C GLU A 65 -2.48 -4.98 13.79
N GLY A 66 -3.67 -4.69 13.24
CA GLY A 66 -4.45 -5.68 12.48
C GLY A 66 -3.67 -6.22 11.29
N PHE A 67 -2.95 -5.37 10.57
CA PHE A 67 -2.14 -5.77 9.41
C PHE A 67 -0.97 -6.68 9.83
N LYS A 68 -0.25 -6.34 10.91
CA LYS A 68 0.82 -7.20 11.43
C LYS A 68 0.30 -8.57 11.85
N LYS A 69 -0.87 -8.63 12.50
CA LYS A 69 -1.52 -9.89 12.87
C LYS A 69 -1.92 -10.71 11.64
N LEU A 70 -2.42 -10.04 10.59
CA LEU A 70 -2.73 -10.69 9.31
C LEU A 70 -1.47 -11.34 8.71
N LEU A 71 -0.37 -10.58 8.60
CA LEU A 71 0.90 -11.08 8.04
C LEU A 71 1.51 -12.24 8.84
N ARG A 72 1.23 -12.30 10.15
CA ARG A 72 1.65 -13.41 11.03
C ARG A 72 0.69 -14.60 11.03
N GLY A 73 -0.44 -14.51 10.31
CA GLY A 73 -1.46 -15.56 10.28
C GLY A 73 -2.29 -15.66 11.58
N GLU A 74 -2.22 -14.66 12.46
CA GLU A 74 -2.98 -14.60 13.70
C GLU A 74 -4.47 -14.28 13.46
N ILE A 75 -4.76 -13.64 12.32
CA ILE A 75 -6.13 -13.39 11.85
C ILE A 75 -6.26 -13.81 10.38
N LYS A 76 -7.48 -14.13 9.95
CA LYS A 76 -7.77 -14.44 8.54
C LYS A 76 -7.94 -13.16 7.74
N GLY A 77 -7.35 -13.14 6.54
CA GLY A 77 -7.72 -12.18 5.50
C GLY A 77 -9.17 -12.38 5.06
N ARG A 78 -9.75 -11.35 4.47
CA ARG A 78 -11.09 -11.44 3.88
C ARG A 78 -11.02 -12.08 2.50
#